data_AF-A0A7C4Y8A2-F1
#
_entry.id   AF-A0A7C4Y8A2-F1
#
_cell.length_a   1.000
_cell.length_b   1.000
_cell.length_c   1.000
_cell.angle_alpha   90.00
_cell.angle_beta   90.00
_cell.angle_gamma   90.00
#
_symmetry.space_group_name_H-M   'P 1'
#
loop_
_entity.id
_entity.type
_entity.pdbx_description
1 polymer ?
#
loop_
_entity_poly.entity_id
_entity_poly.type
_entity_poly.pdbx_seq_one_letter_code
_entity_poly.pdbx_strand_id
1 'polypeptide(L)'
;MKRALFVLWLLLSAGYSIGQVATVNFSGSTKITPGTSNRITVSVKNTQKLDIVKTRTPWLVTMIYKGSAQAGQAFNKTIDLGPSLGAGQTKNYVFTVEGPTLPGEYDVDIVLKRGSDVESNVEKVTFIVSASYEVSIVPKITSYSIERGRTQWIALKFTLVNTGNTAWPEGKYSLDFTAVSSPGGASSADRKVFDNDPKEVEFWDLEPNGSAEFDIPKFIPPYSEGSYSFRVTLLLNGRPFDADGNPKTVTLNFNVR
;
A
#
# COMPACT_ATOMS: atom_id res chain seq x y z
N MET A 1 69.93 -55.27 15.35
CA MET A 1 69.64 -53.97 14.74
C MET A 1 68.17 -53.60 14.98
N LYS A 2 67.97 -52.39 15.52
CA LYS A 2 66.81 -51.48 15.50
C LYS A 2 65.39 -51.97 15.87
N ARG A 3 64.90 -51.33 16.94
CA ARG A 3 63.52 -51.13 17.40
C ARG A 3 62.70 -50.26 16.43
N ALA A 4 61.38 -50.47 16.40
CA ALA A 4 60.30 -49.48 16.22
C ALA A 4 58.97 -50.25 16.44
N LEU A 5 58.29 -50.20 17.59
CA LEU A 5 57.46 -49.12 18.14
C LEU A 5 56.73 -48.28 17.06
N PHE A 6 55.44 -48.55 16.86
CA PHE A 6 54.48 -47.48 16.54
C PHE A 6 53.14 -47.79 17.20
N VAL A 7 52.71 -46.82 18.00
CA VAL A 7 51.55 -46.78 18.88
C VAL A 7 50.66 -45.66 18.36
N LEU A 8 49.34 -45.89 18.40
CA LEU A 8 48.27 -44.88 18.47
C LEU A 8 47.92 -44.09 17.18
N TRP A 9 46.67 -44.14 16.76
CA TRP A 9 45.65 -43.13 17.13
C TRP A 9 44.29 -43.49 16.53
N LEU A 10 43.34 -43.83 17.41
CA LEU A 10 41.90 -43.68 17.16
C LEU A 10 41.61 -42.17 17.07
N LEU A 11 41.08 -41.70 15.95
CA LEU A 11 40.35 -40.43 15.90
C LEU A 11 38.91 -40.73 15.54
N LEU A 12 38.07 -40.67 16.57
CA LEU A 12 36.66 -40.35 16.43
C LEU A 12 36.56 -39.05 15.64
N SER A 13 36.09 -39.12 14.39
CA SER A 13 35.43 -37.99 13.75
C SER A 13 34.04 -37.86 14.37
N ALA A 14 33.98 -37.39 15.62
CA ALA A 14 32.78 -36.75 16.11
C ALA A 14 32.61 -35.50 15.24
N GLY A 15 31.76 -35.61 14.22
CA GLY A 15 31.28 -34.45 13.49
C GLY A 15 30.64 -33.52 14.51
N TYR A 16 31.39 -32.51 14.94
CA TYR A 16 30.81 -31.35 15.60
C TYR A 16 29.91 -30.69 14.55
N SER A 17 28.63 -31.06 14.56
CA SER A 17 27.60 -30.15 14.10
C SER A 17 27.74 -28.93 14.99
N ILE A 18 28.36 -27.87 14.47
CA ILE A 18 28.40 -26.58 15.15
C ILE A 18 26.93 -26.17 15.24
N GLY A 19 26.33 -26.40 16.41
CA GLY A 19 24.93 -26.06 16.65
C GLY A 19 24.74 -24.58 16.37
N GLN A 20 23.62 -24.25 15.75
CA GLN A 20 23.24 -22.87 15.44
C GLN A 20 23.47 -21.96 16.67
N VAL A 21 24.16 -20.83 16.48
CA VAL A 21 24.62 -19.97 17.59
C VAL A 21 23.47 -19.17 18.21
N ALA A 22 22.51 -18.74 17.38
CA ALA A 22 21.29 -18.13 17.82
C ALA A 22 20.18 -18.40 16.81
N THR A 23 18.93 -18.26 17.24
CA THR A 23 17.75 -18.34 16.35
C THR A 23 17.08 -16.99 16.26
N VAL A 24 16.66 -16.61 15.06
CA VAL A 24 15.80 -15.45 14.82
C VAL A 24 14.38 -15.93 14.59
N ASN A 25 13.42 -15.26 15.23
CA ASN A 25 12.01 -15.55 15.10
C ASN A 25 11.27 -14.24 14.85
N PHE A 26 10.24 -14.32 14.01
CA PHE A 26 9.31 -13.23 13.80
C PHE A 26 7.99 -13.59 14.49
N SER A 27 7.45 -12.64 15.24
CA SER A 27 6.12 -12.74 15.83
C SER A 27 5.47 -11.37 15.78
N GLY A 28 4.33 -11.25 15.12
CA GLY A 28 3.62 -9.99 15.01
C GLY A 28 2.62 -9.99 13.86
N SER A 29 1.96 -8.84 13.68
CA SER A 29 1.11 -8.60 12.53
C SER A 29 1.96 -8.45 11.27
N THR A 30 1.54 -9.13 10.20
CA THR A 30 2.04 -8.88 8.84
C THR A 30 1.21 -7.85 8.09
N LYS A 31 0.08 -7.39 8.67
CA LYS A 31 -0.72 -6.30 8.10
C LYS A 31 -0.01 -4.98 8.33
N ILE A 32 0.17 -4.21 7.27
CA ILE A 32 0.87 -2.94 7.23
C ILE A 32 -0.12 -1.85 6.80
N THR A 33 -0.19 -0.79 7.59
CA THR A 33 -0.99 0.38 7.24
C THR A 33 -0.17 1.30 6.32
N PRO A 34 -0.66 1.62 5.11
CA PRO A 34 0.08 2.41 4.14
C PRO A 34 0.33 3.84 4.64
N GLY A 35 1.46 4.45 4.25
CA GLY A 35 1.82 5.84 4.57
C GLY A 35 2.01 6.15 6.06
N THR A 36 2.06 5.13 6.92
CA THR A 36 2.17 5.31 8.38
C THR A 36 3.29 4.49 8.97
N SER A 37 3.71 4.85 10.18
CA SER A 37 4.76 4.15 10.92
C SER A 37 4.25 2.84 11.49
N ASN A 38 4.80 1.72 11.02
CA ASN A 38 4.48 0.36 11.43
C ASN A 38 5.63 -0.20 12.27
N ARG A 39 5.28 -0.90 13.36
CA ARG A 39 6.25 -1.52 14.28
C ARG A 39 6.30 -3.03 14.08
N ILE A 40 7.48 -3.52 13.71
CA ILE A 40 7.76 -4.93 13.45
C ILE A 40 8.70 -5.43 14.55
N THR A 41 8.30 -6.48 15.27
CA THR A 41 9.11 -7.06 16.35
C THR A 41 9.75 -8.37 15.90
N VAL A 42 11.06 -8.45 16.08
CA VAL A 42 11.87 -9.64 15.80
C VAL A 42 12.55 -10.07 17.09
N SER A 43 12.45 -11.35 17.42
CA SER A 43 13.07 -11.93 18.61
C SER A 43 14.30 -12.72 18.21
N VAL A 44 15.42 -12.44 18.88
CA VAL A 44 16.64 -13.26 18.75
C VAL A 44 16.85 -14.00 20.06
N LYS A 45 17.01 -15.33 19.97
CA LYS A 45 17.31 -16.19 21.11
C LYS A 45 18.70 -16.79 20.97
N ASN A 46 19.55 -16.56 21.97
CA ASN A 46 20.82 -17.26 22.09
C ASN A 46 20.56 -18.73 22.46
N THR A 47 20.97 -19.66 21.59
CA THR A 47 20.79 -21.10 21.78
C THR A 47 22.00 -21.78 22.41
N GLN A 48 23.08 -21.03 22.63
CA GLN A 48 24.31 -21.54 23.22
C GLN A 48 24.26 -21.48 24.75
N LYS A 49 25.18 -22.21 25.37
CA LYS A 49 25.47 -22.17 26.81
C LYS A 49 26.40 -21.00 27.20
N LEU A 50 26.87 -20.24 26.22
CA LEU A 50 27.76 -19.09 26.38
C LEU A 50 27.09 -17.83 25.83
N ASP A 51 27.50 -16.69 26.37
CA ASP A 51 27.02 -15.39 25.92
C ASP A 51 27.47 -15.10 24.48
N ILE A 52 26.55 -14.56 23.69
CA ILE A 52 26.91 -13.90 22.43
C ILE A 52 27.38 -12.51 22.79
N VAL A 53 28.66 -12.23 22.59
CA VAL A 53 29.25 -10.91 22.83
C VAL A 53 29.61 -10.25 21.51
N LYS A 54 29.49 -8.92 21.46
CA LYS A 54 29.96 -8.14 20.32
C LYS A 54 31.47 -8.29 20.22
N THR A 55 31.93 -8.94 19.16
CA THR A 55 33.36 -9.05 18.83
C THR A 55 33.74 -7.96 17.82
N ARG A 56 34.90 -8.07 17.17
CA ARG A 56 35.27 -7.19 16.03
C ARG A 56 34.24 -7.23 14.91
N THR A 57 33.50 -8.34 14.79
CA THR A 57 32.44 -8.51 13.80
C THR A 57 31.08 -8.28 14.48
N PRO A 58 30.29 -7.29 14.03
CA PRO A 58 29.00 -6.99 14.64
C PRO A 58 27.96 -8.08 14.32
N TRP A 59 27.05 -8.27 15.26
CA TRP A 59 25.85 -9.07 15.07
C TRP A 59 24.71 -8.15 14.64
N LEU A 60 24.09 -8.47 13.51
CA LEU A 60 23.07 -7.63 12.88
C LEU A 60 21.79 -8.43 12.66
N VAL A 61 20.65 -7.84 13.02
CA VAL A 61 19.35 -8.32 12.58
C VAL A 61 18.94 -7.47 11.39
N THR A 62 18.72 -8.09 10.24
CA THR A 62 18.42 -7.39 8.99
C THR A 62 17.11 -7.91 8.40
N MET A 63 16.22 -6.99 8.05
CA MET A 63 15.09 -7.25 7.16
C MET A 63 15.53 -6.96 5.73
N ILE A 64 15.28 -7.90 4.81
CA ILE A 64 15.67 -7.85 3.41
C ILE A 64 14.44 -8.12 2.54
N TYR A 65 13.91 -7.09 1.91
CA TYR A 65 12.89 -7.22 0.87
C TYR A 65 13.50 -7.90 -0.37
N LYS A 66 12.79 -8.92 -0.88
CA LYS A 66 13.26 -9.78 -1.98
C LYS A 66 12.65 -9.47 -3.34
N GLY A 67 11.63 -8.61 -3.38
CA GLY A 67 11.00 -8.20 -4.63
C GLY A 67 11.74 -7.05 -5.33
N SER A 68 11.26 -6.72 -6.53
CA SER A 68 11.80 -5.65 -7.37
C SER A 68 11.07 -4.31 -7.19
N ALA A 69 9.91 -4.29 -6.53
CA ALA A 69 9.12 -3.08 -6.38
C ALA A 69 9.85 -2.05 -5.50
N GLN A 70 9.98 -0.81 -6.00
CA GLN A 70 10.68 0.26 -5.28
C GLN A 70 10.05 0.53 -3.90
N ALA A 71 8.72 0.48 -3.80
CA ALA A 71 8.00 0.71 -2.56
C ALA A 71 8.37 -0.31 -1.45
N GLY A 72 8.68 -1.56 -1.83
CA GLY A 72 9.09 -2.60 -0.87
C GLY A 72 10.46 -2.36 -0.22
N GLN A 73 11.27 -1.47 -0.79
CA GLN A 73 12.57 -1.10 -0.21
C GLN A 73 12.44 -0.46 1.19
N ALA A 74 11.25 0.05 1.56
CA ALA A 74 10.98 0.55 2.90
C ALA A 74 11.22 -0.50 4.00
N PHE A 75 11.07 -1.78 3.69
CA PHE A 75 11.32 -2.89 4.61
C PHE A 75 12.80 -3.24 4.78
N ASN A 76 13.71 -2.68 3.96
CA ASN A 76 15.15 -2.90 4.12
C ASN A 76 15.68 -2.12 5.32
N LYS A 77 15.85 -2.81 6.45
CA LYS A 77 16.29 -2.23 7.72
C LYS A 77 17.30 -3.14 8.41
N THR A 78 18.22 -2.55 9.16
CA THR A 78 19.21 -3.29 9.96
C THR A 78 19.30 -2.69 11.35
N ILE A 79 19.37 -3.55 12.36
CA ILE A 79 19.59 -3.17 13.77
C ILE A 79 20.77 -3.98 14.32
N ASP A 80 21.63 -3.32 15.10
CA ASP A 80 22.71 -3.98 15.85
C ASP A 80 22.11 -4.72 17.07
N LEU A 81 22.51 -5.98 17.25
CA LEU A 81 22.09 -6.82 18.37
C LEU A 81 22.47 -6.18 19.74
N GLY A 82 23.52 -5.35 19.73
CA GLY A 82 24.04 -4.63 20.88
C GLY A 82 25.27 -5.31 21.48
N PRO A 83 25.65 -4.94 22.72
CA PRO A 83 26.92 -5.36 23.32
C PRO A 83 26.97 -6.86 23.65
N SER A 84 25.86 -7.44 24.11
CA SER A 84 25.78 -8.87 24.39
C SER A 84 24.34 -9.39 24.45
N LEU A 85 24.20 -10.70 24.30
CA LEU A 85 23.00 -11.47 24.57
C LEU A 85 23.39 -12.73 25.37
N GLY A 86 22.97 -12.77 26.63
CA GLY A 86 23.34 -13.83 27.57
C GLY A 86 22.94 -15.23 27.10
N ALA A 87 23.61 -16.25 27.61
CA ALA A 87 23.29 -17.66 27.34
C ALA A 87 21.80 -17.97 27.58
N GLY A 88 21.13 -18.59 26.60
CA GLY A 88 19.71 -18.93 26.67
C GLY A 88 18.73 -17.75 26.60
N GLN A 89 19.21 -16.51 26.64
CA GLN A 89 18.36 -15.31 26.68
C GLN A 89 17.72 -15.02 25.33
N THR A 90 16.54 -14.41 25.38
CA THR A 90 15.82 -13.88 24.21
C THR A 90 15.71 -12.37 24.33
N LYS A 91 15.95 -11.65 23.23
CA LYS A 91 15.79 -10.21 23.16
C LYS A 91 14.99 -9.81 21.94
N ASN A 92 14.13 -8.81 22.12
CA ASN A 92 13.26 -8.28 21.09
C ASN A 92 13.86 -7.01 20.47
N TYR A 93 13.78 -6.93 19.16
CA TYR A 93 14.24 -5.82 18.32
C TYR A 93 13.04 -5.27 17.56
N VAL A 94 12.85 -3.96 17.66
CA VAL A 94 11.72 -3.28 17.03
C VAL A 94 12.22 -2.52 15.82
N PHE A 95 11.78 -2.92 14.63
CA PHE A 95 11.92 -2.18 13.40
C PHE A 95 10.75 -1.22 13.25
N THR A 96 11.04 0.02 12.93
CA THR A 96 10.04 1.02 12.53
C THR A 96 10.15 1.20 11.02
N VAL A 97 9.05 0.91 10.32
CA VAL A 97 8.94 0.97 8.86
C VAL A 97 7.77 1.85 8.49
N GLU A 98 8.00 2.83 7.63
CA GLU A 98 6.90 3.55 6.99
C GLU A 98 6.27 2.62 5.95
N GLY A 99 4.97 2.36 6.08
CA GLY A 99 4.25 1.42 5.22
C GLY A 99 4.25 1.92 3.77
N PRO A 100 4.55 1.06 2.78
CA PRO A 100 4.40 1.42 1.36
C PRO A 100 3.02 2.00 1.06
N THR A 101 2.94 3.04 0.22
CA THR A 101 1.66 3.63 -0.20
C THR A 101 0.95 2.76 -1.23
N LEU A 102 1.70 2.01 -2.04
CA LEU A 102 1.16 1.04 -2.99
C LEU A 102 0.66 -0.22 -2.25
N PRO A 103 -0.57 -0.66 -2.50
CA PRO A 103 -1.06 -1.96 -2.02
C PRO A 103 -0.29 -3.13 -2.61
N GLY A 104 -0.22 -4.22 -1.85
CA GLY A 104 0.36 -5.47 -2.34
C GLY A 104 0.96 -6.32 -1.25
N GLU A 105 1.58 -7.42 -1.70
CA GLU A 105 2.32 -8.34 -0.86
C GLU A 105 3.82 -8.09 -1.00
N TYR A 106 4.52 -8.01 0.13
CA TYR A 106 5.93 -7.72 0.21
C TYR A 106 6.65 -8.83 0.97
N ASP A 107 7.34 -9.70 0.23
CA ASP A 107 8.14 -10.78 0.80
C ASP A 107 9.47 -10.27 1.35
N VAL A 108 9.67 -10.47 2.65
CA VAL A 108 10.85 -10.02 3.39
C VAL A 108 11.50 -11.19 4.10
N ASP A 109 12.81 -11.35 3.90
CA ASP A 109 13.63 -12.25 4.70
C ASP A 109 14.12 -11.52 5.95
N ILE A 110 14.03 -12.17 7.10
CA ILE A 110 14.57 -11.66 8.36
C ILE A 110 15.77 -12.51 8.73
N VAL A 111 16.95 -11.92 8.71
CA VAL A 111 18.21 -12.64 8.90
C VAL A 111 18.99 -12.10 10.09
N LEU A 112 19.55 -13.02 10.86
CA LEU A 112 20.61 -12.74 11.83
C LEU A 112 21.95 -12.98 11.15
N LYS A 113 22.78 -11.94 11.10
CA LYS A 113 24.12 -11.99 10.51
C LYS A 113 25.20 -11.78 11.56
N ARG A 114 26.34 -12.42 11.34
CA ARG A 114 27.62 -12.09 11.96
C ARG A 114 28.60 -11.73 10.85
N GLY A 115 28.77 -10.43 10.60
CA GLY A 115 29.52 -9.96 9.44
C GLY A 115 28.81 -10.33 8.14
N SER A 116 29.48 -11.04 7.25
CA SER A 116 28.90 -11.55 5.99
C SER A 116 28.03 -12.79 6.17
N ASP A 117 28.22 -13.52 7.27
CA ASP A 117 27.67 -14.87 7.43
C ASP A 117 26.25 -14.79 8.00
N VAL A 118 25.34 -15.58 7.42
CA VAL A 118 23.97 -15.74 7.91
C VAL A 118 23.96 -16.87 8.94
N GLU A 119 23.59 -16.55 10.18
CA GLU A 119 23.60 -17.46 11.32
C GLU A 119 22.19 -18.04 11.59
N SER A 120 21.15 -17.30 11.22
CA SER A 120 19.76 -17.73 11.29
C SER A 120 18.91 -16.89 10.35
N ASN A 121 17.80 -17.45 9.87
CA ASN A 121 16.84 -16.74 9.05
C ASN A 121 15.39 -17.18 9.32
N VAL A 122 14.47 -16.25 9.11
CA VAL A 122 13.06 -16.52 8.81
C VAL A 122 12.85 -16.07 7.37
N GLU A 123 12.62 -17.03 6.48
CA GLU A 123 12.41 -16.76 5.06
C GLU A 123 10.97 -16.34 4.79
N LYS A 124 10.79 -15.46 3.81
CA LYS A 124 9.50 -15.14 3.22
C LYS A 124 8.41 -14.74 4.24
N VAL A 125 8.73 -13.76 5.09
CA VAL A 125 7.69 -13.07 5.86
C VAL A 125 6.94 -12.13 4.92
N THR A 126 5.74 -12.54 4.50
CA THR A 126 4.90 -11.75 3.60
C THR A 126 4.14 -10.68 4.38
N PHE A 127 4.54 -9.42 4.20
CA PHE A 127 3.79 -8.26 4.69
C PHE A 127 2.71 -7.87 3.68
N ILE A 128 1.50 -7.59 4.17
CA ILE A 128 0.34 -7.27 3.35
C ILE A 128 -0.03 -5.80 3.59
N VAL A 129 0.04 -4.99 2.54
CA VAL A 129 -0.51 -3.63 2.50
C VAL A 129 -1.86 -3.71 1.81
N SER A 130 -2.93 -3.53 2.59
CA SER A 130 -4.29 -3.58 2.06
C SER A 130 -4.60 -2.36 1.19
N ALA A 131 -5.33 -2.58 0.10
CA ALA A 131 -5.93 -1.50 -0.67
C ALA A 131 -7.07 -0.86 0.13
N SER A 132 -6.99 0.45 0.33
CA SER A 132 -8.05 1.26 0.93
C SER A 132 -8.04 2.61 0.23
N TYR A 133 -8.96 2.81 -0.70
CA TYR A 133 -8.98 4.01 -1.53
C TYR A 133 -9.97 5.02 -0.95
N GLU A 134 -9.48 6.23 -0.70
CA GLU A 134 -10.32 7.35 -0.28
C GLU A 134 -10.23 8.47 -1.30
N VAL A 135 -11.39 9.07 -1.58
CA VAL A 135 -11.52 10.10 -2.59
C VAL A 135 -12.41 11.23 -2.12
N SER A 136 -12.00 12.45 -2.44
CA SER A 136 -12.86 13.62 -2.48
C SER A 136 -13.08 14.04 -3.94
N ILE A 137 -14.35 14.14 -4.34
CA ILE A 137 -14.75 14.62 -5.68
C ILE A 137 -15.28 16.04 -5.50
N VAL A 138 -14.50 17.02 -5.95
CA VAL A 138 -14.80 18.45 -5.75
C VAL A 138 -15.22 19.09 -7.07
N PRO A 139 -16.47 19.55 -7.24
CA PRO A 139 -16.85 20.32 -8.42
C PRO A 139 -16.18 21.71 -8.39
N LYS A 140 -15.54 22.13 -9.48
CA LYS A 140 -14.92 23.46 -9.56
C LYS A 140 -15.94 24.59 -9.80
N ILE A 141 -17.08 24.25 -10.39
CA ILE A 141 -18.17 25.20 -10.68
C ILE A 141 -19.45 24.60 -10.11
N THR A 142 -20.13 25.35 -9.24
CA THR A 142 -21.34 24.90 -8.52
C THR A 142 -22.63 25.46 -9.09
N SER A 143 -22.58 26.40 -10.03
CA SER A 143 -23.75 26.95 -10.70
C SER A 143 -23.47 27.28 -12.17
N TYR A 144 -24.41 26.87 -13.03
CA TYR A 144 -24.47 27.26 -14.43
C TYR A 144 -25.81 27.95 -14.65
N SER A 145 -25.80 29.17 -15.16
CA SER A 145 -27.01 29.84 -15.65
C SER A 145 -27.05 29.65 -17.16
N ILE A 146 -28.13 29.07 -17.70
CA ILE A 146 -28.23 28.72 -19.12
C ILE A 146 -29.46 29.40 -19.70
N GLU A 147 -29.28 30.39 -20.56
CA GLU A 147 -30.41 31.09 -21.20
C GLU A 147 -31.08 30.22 -22.28
N ARG A 148 -32.42 30.13 -22.25
CA ARG A 148 -33.22 29.41 -23.25
C ARG A 148 -32.92 29.89 -24.68
N GLY A 149 -32.77 28.94 -25.61
CA GLY A 149 -32.72 29.22 -27.05
C GLY A 149 -31.32 29.33 -27.67
N ARG A 150 -30.25 29.12 -26.89
CA ARG A 150 -28.88 28.96 -27.42
C ARG A 150 -28.37 27.59 -27.03
N THR A 151 -27.85 26.82 -27.99
CA THR A 151 -27.15 25.56 -27.71
C THR A 151 -25.86 25.88 -26.97
N GLN A 152 -25.94 26.03 -25.65
CA GLN A 152 -24.80 26.30 -24.79
C GLN A 152 -24.47 25.00 -24.05
N TRP A 153 -23.49 24.28 -24.59
CA TRP A 153 -22.82 23.24 -23.84
C TRP A 153 -22.13 23.90 -22.64
N ILE A 154 -22.23 23.29 -21.47
CA ILE A 154 -21.46 23.69 -20.30
C ILE A 154 -20.24 22.79 -20.16
N ALA A 155 -19.13 23.37 -19.69
CA ALA A 155 -17.95 22.60 -19.33
C ALA A 155 -18.02 22.28 -17.83
N LEU A 156 -18.19 21.01 -17.47
CA LEU A 156 -18.08 20.56 -16.07
C LEU A 156 -16.63 20.27 -15.76
N LYS A 157 -16.17 20.70 -14.58
CA LYS A 157 -14.81 20.45 -14.12
C LYS A 157 -14.83 19.92 -12.69
N PHE A 158 -14.04 18.89 -12.45
CA PHE A 158 -13.88 18.25 -11.15
C PHE A 158 -12.42 18.19 -10.77
N THR A 159 -12.14 18.37 -9.48
CA THR A 159 -10.89 17.96 -8.87
C THR A 159 -11.14 16.68 -8.11
N LEU A 160 -10.45 15.62 -8.50
CA LEU A 160 -10.36 14.37 -7.75
C LEU A 160 -9.17 14.48 -6.82
N VAL A 161 -9.35 14.21 -5.54
CA VAL A 161 -8.27 14.25 -4.54
C VAL A 161 -8.19 12.89 -3.87
N ASN A 162 -7.00 12.29 -3.85
CA ASN A 162 -6.72 11.13 -3.01
C ASN A 162 -6.57 11.60 -1.57
N THR A 163 -7.61 11.41 -0.75
CA THR A 163 -7.60 11.80 0.67
C THR A 163 -7.13 10.67 1.59
N GLY A 164 -6.76 9.53 1.01
CA GLY A 164 -6.29 8.35 1.73
C GLY A 164 -4.77 8.31 1.84
N ASN A 165 -4.29 7.28 2.53
CA ASN A 165 -2.86 6.99 2.65
C ASN A 165 -2.36 5.98 1.62
N THR A 166 -3.26 5.45 0.80
CA THR A 166 -2.98 4.45 -0.23
C THR A 166 -2.87 5.15 -1.58
N ALA A 167 -1.81 4.89 -2.33
CA ALA A 167 -1.70 5.32 -3.72
C ALA A 167 -2.78 4.62 -4.56
N TRP A 168 -3.43 5.38 -5.43
CA TRP A 168 -4.40 4.79 -6.35
C TRP A 168 -3.66 4.02 -7.46
N PRO A 169 -4.20 2.87 -7.91
CA PRO A 169 -3.54 2.05 -8.92
C PRO A 169 -3.63 2.69 -10.30
N GLU A 170 -2.68 2.39 -11.18
CA GLU A 170 -2.79 2.72 -12.59
C GLU A 170 -4.09 2.17 -13.21
N GLY A 171 -4.77 3.00 -14.02
CA GLY A 171 -5.89 2.54 -14.82
C GLY A 171 -6.69 3.65 -15.46
N LYS A 172 -7.80 3.26 -16.10
CA LYS A 172 -8.73 4.19 -16.74
C LYS A 172 -9.76 4.66 -15.74
N TYR A 173 -9.76 5.95 -15.45
CA TYR A 173 -10.72 6.53 -14.53
C TYR A 173 -11.83 7.24 -15.28
N SER A 174 -13.05 7.09 -14.79
CA SER A 174 -14.21 7.77 -15.38
C SER A 174 -15.18 8.21 -14.30
N LEU A 175 -15.95 9.25 -14.62
CA LEU A 175 -17.05 9.71 -13.80
C LEU A 175 -18.36 9.30 -14.47
N ASP A 176 -19.11 8.47 -13.78
CA ASP A 176 -20.46 8.09 -14.16
C ASP A 176 -21.49 8.99 -13.46
N PHE A 177 -22.53 9.38 -14.18
CA PHE A 177 -23.52 10.33 -13.73
C PHE A 177 -24.88 9.65 -13.73
N THR A 178 -25.52 9.62 -12.57
CA THR A 178 -26.86 9.05 -12.42
C THR A 178 -27.82 10.10 -11.88
N ALA A 179 -28.92 10.34 -12.59
CA ALA A 179 -29.97 11.24 -12.11
C ALA A 179 -30.56 10.77 -10.77
N VAL A 180 -30.65 11.67 -9.79
CA VAL A 180 -31.27 11.41 -8.48
C VAL A 180 -32.64 12.07 -8.39
N SER A 181 -32.76 13.33 -8.83
CA SER A 181 -34.03 14.04 -8.85
C SER A 181 -34.09 15.10 -9.95
N SER A 182 -35.31 15.37 -10.41
CA SER A 182 -35.64 16.39 -11.42
C SER A 182 -36.83 17.24 -10.96
N PRO A 183 -37.00 18.47 -11.48
CA PRO A 183 -38.16 19.28 -11.18
C PRO A 183 -39.47 18.66 -11.71
N GLY A 184 -40.58 19.05 -11.11
CA GLY A 184 -41.92 18.63 -11.55
C GLY A 184 -42.20 19.09 -12.99
N GLY A 185 -42.71 18.19 -13.83
CA GLY A 185 -42.98 18.48 -15.24
C GLY A 185 -41.78 18.30 -16.19
N ALA A 186 -40.59 17.96 -15.67
CA ALA A 186 -39.43 17.65 -16.52
C ALA A 186 -39.72 16.47 -17.45
N SER A 187 -39.35 16.63 -18.73
CA SER A 187 -39.51 15.60 -19.76
C SER A 187 -38.62 14.38 -19.50
N SER A 188 -38.92 13.24 -20.12
CA SER A 188 -38.03 12.06 -20.04
C SER A 188 -36.63 12.32 -20.56
N ALA A 189 -36.48 13.24 -21.53
CA ALA A 189 -35.17 13.66 -22.03
C ALA A 189 -34.40 14.49 -21.00
N ASP A 190 -35.07 15.46 -20.35
CA ASP A 190 -34.45 16.27 -19.28
C ASP A 190 -34.00 15.42 -18.08
N ARG A 191 -34.78 14.40 -17.74
CA ARG A 191 -34.45 13.47 -16.65
C ARG A 191 -33.21 12.64 -16.91
N LYS A 192 -32.87 12.41 -18.18
CA LYS A 192 -31.74 11.59 -18.63
C LYS A 192 -30.59 12.39 -19.19
N VAL A 193 -30.66 13.72 -19.16
CA VAL A 193 -29.63 14.57 -19.77
C VAL A 193 -28.26 14.41 -19.10
N PHE A 194 -28.27 13.94 -17.85
CA PHE A 194 -27.08 13.61 -17.08
C PHE A 194 -26.63 12.15 -17.27
N ASP A 195 -27.50 11.27 -17.79
CA ASP A 195 -27.15 9.90 -18.18
C ASP A 195 -26.38 9.96 -19.51
N ASN A 196 -25.14 10.47 -19.48
CA ASN A 196 -24.25 10.48 -20.64
C ASN A 196 -23.29 9.30 -20.60
N ASP A 197 -22.78 8.90 -21.76
CA ASP A 197 -21.64 7.99 -21.82
C ASP A 197 -20.49 8.58 -20.97
N PRO A 198 -19.94 7.80 -20.02
CA PRO A 198 -18.91 8.27 -19.13
C PRO A 198 -17.71 8.74 -19.96
N LYS A 199 -17.26 9.97 -19.72
CA LYS A 199 -15.98 10.41 -20.29
C LYS A 199 -14.88 9.72 -19.48
N GLU A 200 -13.88 9.21 -20.17
CA GLU A 200 -12.72 8.61 -19.50
C GLU A 200 -11.59 9.63 -19.49
N VAL A 201 -10.92 9.75 -18.35
CA VAL A 201 -9.63 10.44 -18.23
C VAL A 201 -8.66 9.41 -17.69
N GLU A 202 -7.62 9.12 -18.48
CA GLU A 202 -6.52 8.30 -18.01
C GLU A 202 -5.60 9.18 -17.17
N PHE A 203 -5.39 8.79 -15.92
CA PHE A 203 -4.33 9.34 -15.09
C PHE A 203 -3.56 8.22 -14.42
N TRP A 204 -2.29 8.49 -14.18
CA TRP A 204 -1.30 7.54 -13.65
C TRP A 204 -1.20 7.74 -12.14
N ASP A 205 -1.06 6.64 -11.41
CA ASP A 205 -0.84 6.51 -9.95
C ASP A 205 -1.05 7.80 -9.15
N LEU A 206 -2.24 7.97 -8.57
CA LEU A 206 -2.52 9.13 -7.72
C LEU A 206 -2.02 8.85 -6.29
N GLU A 207 -0.82 9.34 -5.98
CA GLU A 207 -0.23 9.25 -4.63
C GLU A 207 -1.13 9.89 -3.55
N PRO A 208 -0.97 9.53 -2.27
CA PRO A 208 -1.66 10.18 -1.15
C PRO A 208 -1.57 11.71 -1.20
N ASN A 209 -2.71 12.38 -1.03
CA ASN A 209 -2.89 13.84 -1.16
C ASN A 209 -2.68 14.39 -2.59
N GLY A 210 -2.41 13.51 -3.56
CA GLY A 210 -2.40 13.86 -4.98
C GLY A 210 -3.78 14.31 -5.46
N SER A 211 -3.78 15.14 -6.51
CA SER A 211 -5.03 15.55 -7.15
C SER A 211 -4.93 15.46 -8.67
N ALA A 212 -6.06 15.16 -9.30
CA ALA A 212 -6.22 15.11 -10.74
C ALA A 212 -7.42 15.96 -11.16
N GLU A 213 -7.32 16.61 -12.31
CA GLU A 213 -8.44 17.36 -12.89
C GLU A 213 -9.18 16.49 -13.90
N PHE A 214 -10.51 16.59 -13.86
CA PHE A 214 -11.39 15.88 -14.77
C PHE A 214 -12.33 16.88 -15.44
N ASP A 215 -12.20 17.00 -16.76
CA ASP A 215 -12.92 17.97 -17.58
C ASP A 215 -13.95 17.28 -18.49
N ILE A 216 -15.20 17.73 -18.43
CA ILE A 216 -16.27 17.38 -19.36
C ILE A 216 -16.53 18.63 -20.20
N PRO A 217 -15.87 18.79 -21.36
CA PRO A 217 -15.84 20.08 -22.08
C PRO A 217 -17.17 20.46 -22.74
N LYS A 218 -18.04 19.47 -22.97
CA LYS A 218 -19.33 19.64 -23.61
C LYS A 218 -20.34 18.76 -22.90
N PHE A 219 -21.17 19.38 -22.08
CA PHE A 219 -22.34 18.80 -21.43
C PHE A 219 -23.57 19.57 -21.88
N ILE A 220 -24.63 18.88 -22.29
CA ILE A 220 -25.88 19.52 -22.72
C ILE A 220 -26.78 19.62 -21.49
N PRO A 221 -27.15 20.81 -21.02
CA PRO A 221 -28.04 20.94 -19.87
C PRO A 221 -29.51 20.62 -20.20
N PRO A 222 -30.34 20.32 -19.18
CA PRO A 222 -31.78 20.11 -19.40
C PRO A 222 -32.48 21.42 -19.78
N TYR A 223 -33.62 21.31 -20.47
CA TYR A 223 -34.42 22.44 -20.96
C TYR A 223 -35.48 22.93 -19.97
N SER A 224 -35.90 22.05 -19.05
CA SER A 224 -36.89 22.40 -18.03
C SER A 224 -36.21 23.10 -16.86
N GLU A 225 -36.73 24.27 -16.47
CA GLU A 225 -36.25 25.03 -15.33
C GLU A 225 -36.47 24.28 -14.01
N GLY A 226 -35.62 24.58 -13.03
CA GLY A 226 -35.74 24.07 -11.66
C GLY A 226 -34.49 23.31 -11.18
N SER A 227 -34.66 22.67 -10.02
CA SER A 227 -33.57 22.00 -9.31
C SER A 227 -33.41 20.54 -9.76
N TYR A 228 -32.22 20.20 -10.20
CA TYR A 228 -31.78 18.85 -10.52
C TYR A 228 -30.76 18.39 -9.48
N SER A 229 -30.77 17.10 -9.18
CA SER A 229 -29.73 16.47 -8.36
C SER A 229 -29.24 15.23 -9.07
N PHE A 230 -27.93 15.02 -9.09
CA PHE A 230 -27.34 13.81 -9.63
C PHE A 230 -26.19 13.31 -8.80
N ARG A 231 -26.00 12.00 -8.85
CA ARG A 231 -24.90 11.30 -8.22
C ARG A 231 -23.79 11.14 -9.24
N VAL A 232 -22.60 11.57 -8.88
CA VAL A 232 -21.37 11.29 -9.62
C VAL A 232 -20.67 10.13 -8.93
N THR A 233 -20.35 9.09 -9.69
CA THR A 233 -19.64 7.90 -9.20
C THR A 233 -18.29 7.82 -9.88
N LEU A 234 -17.21 7.69 -9.11
CA LEU A 234 -15.89 7.42 -9.65
C LEU A 234 -15.78 5.93 -10.00
N LEU A 235 -15.34 5.66 -11.23
CA LEU A 235 -15.08 4.33 -11.75
C LEU A 235 -13.59 4.16 -12.07
N LEU A 236 -13.09 2.94 -11.91
CA LEU A 236 -11.81 2.45 -12.38
C LEU A 236 -12.05 1.27 -13.32
N ASN A 237 -11.57 1.38 -14.56
CA ASN A 237 -11.75 0.39 -15.61
C ASN A 237 -13.23 -0.03 -15.79
N GLY A 238 -14.13 0.95 -15.70
CA GLY A 238 -15.59 0.77 -15.83
C GLY A 238 -16.28 0.13 -14.61
N ARG A 239 -15.58 -0.05 -13.48
CA ARG A 239 -16.14 -0.60 -12.23
C ARG A 239 -16.07 0.42 -11.09
N PRO A 240 -16.93 0.35 -10.07
CA PRO A 240 -16.86 1.22 -8.90
C PRO A 240 -15.44 1.29 -8.32
N PHE A 241 -14.96 2.52 -8.08
CA PHE A 241 -13.63 2.77 -7.52
C PHE A 241 -13.61 2.50 -6.01
N ASP A 242 -13.49 1.24 -5.62
CA ASP A 242 -13.08 0.79 -4.28
C ASP A 242 -12.64 -0.69 -4.36
N ALA A 243 -11.66 -1.07 -3.54
CA ALA A 243 -11.20 -2.46 -3.42
C ALA A 243 -12.33 -3.39 -2.94
N ASP A 244 -13.26 -2.85 -2.15
CA ASP A 244 -14.44 -3.56 -1.64
C ASP A 244 -15.65 -3.47 -2.59
N GLY A 245 -15.52 -2.79 -3.73
CA GLY A 245 -16.60 -2.61 -4.70
C GLY A 245 -17.66 -1.58 -4.31
N ASN A 246 -17.46 -0.82 -3.22
CA ASN A 246 -18.35 0.27 -2.84
C ASN A 246 -18.13 1.48 -3.74
N PRO A 247 -19.18 2.05 -4.36
CA PRO A 247 -19.02 3.22 -5.20
C PRO A 247 -18.66 4.44 -4.34
N LYS A 248 -17.59 5.13 -4.71
CA LYS A 248 -17.28 6.44 -4.16
C LYS A 248 -18.04 7.49 -4.95
N THR A 249 -18.92 8.22 -4.27
CA THR A 249 -19.87 9.11 -4.93
C THR A 249 -19.97 10.48 -4.28
N VAL A 250 -20.30 11.49 -5.07
CA VAL A 250 -20.75 12.81 -4.60
C VAL A 250 -22.08 13.14 -5.23
N THR A 251 -22.96 13.82 -4.48
CA THR A 251 -24.21 14.35 -5.04
C THR A 251 -24.01 15.81 -5.39
N LEU A 252 -24.31 16.17 -6.64
CA LEU A 252 -24.30 17.55 -7.09
C LEU A 252 -25.71 18.04 -7.33
N ASN A 253 -25.93 19.33 -7.08
CA ASN A 253 -27.21 19.98 -7.29
C ASN A 253 -27.04 21.11 -8.31
N PHE A 254 -27.94 21.15 -9.28
CA PHE A 254 -27.96 22.11 -10.37
C PHE A 254 -29.29 22.85 -10.34
N ASN A 255 -29.25 24.15 -10.59
CA ASN A 255 -30.45 24.95 -10.75
C ASN A 255 -30.44 25.54 -12.15
N VAL A 256 -31.40 25.11 -12.98
CA VAL A 256 -31.59 25.65 -14.33
C VAL A 256 -32.61 26.77 -14.26
N ARG A 257 -32.26 27.94 -14.79
CA ARG A 257 -33.07 29.15 -14.83
C ARG A 257 -33.22 29.62 -16.26
#